data_AF-A0A7V3X8M3-F1
#
_entry.id   AF-A0A7V3X8M3-F1
#
_cell.length_a   1.000
_cell.length_b   1.000
_cell.length_c   1.000
_cell.angle_alpha   90.00
_cell.angle_beta   90.00
_cell.angle_gamma   90.00
#
_symmetry.space_group_name_H-M   'P 1'
#
loop_
_entity.id
_entity.type
_entity.pdbx_description
1 polymer ?
#
loop_
_entity_poly.entity_id
_entity_poly.type
_entity_poly.pdbx_seq_one_letter_code
_entity_poly.pdbx_strand_id
1 'polypeptide(L)'
;MEAKDKERNKKHEVWEDSFDWKECRTNDFIRQKLEYIHNNPVKGKWNLAVSAADYEHSSARFYLTGEQGVYPVLDYCELADIDLTQPLHSCAESAQHKAKR
;
A
#
# COMPACT_ATOMS: atom_id res chain seq x y z
N MET A 1 -5.99 17.59 -19.62
CA MET A 1 -5.35 18.78 -19.04
C MET A 1 -6.43 19.83 -18.95
N GLU A 2 -7.01 19.97 -17.77
CA GLU A 2 -8.12 20.89 -17.56
C GLU A 2 -7.64 22.32 -17.86
N ALA A 3 -8.52 23.16 -18.41
CA ALA A 3 -8.15 24.45 -18.99
C ALA A 3 -7.48 25.44 -18.01
N LYS A 4 -7.49 25.16 -16.69
CA LYS A 4 -6.94 26.01 -15.63
C LYS A 4 -5.42 25.88 -15.43
N ASP A 5 -4.79 24.80 -15.85
CA ASP A 5 -3.37 24.56 -15.53
C ASP A 5 -2.40 25.41 -16.38
N LYS A 6 -2.85 25.83 -17.57
CA LYS A 6 -2.07 26.66 -18.49
C LYS A 6 -1.76 28.07 -17.97
N GLU A 7 -2.50 28.58 -16.98
CA GLU A 7 -2.33 29.94 -16.47
C GLU A 7 -1.18 30.08 -15.45
N ARG A 8 -0.64 28.96 -14.93
CA ARG A 8 0.33 28.97 -13.82
C ARG A 8 1.80 29.12 -14.23
N ASN A 9 2.11 29.23 -15.52
CA ASN A 9 3.47 29.40 -16.07
C ASN A 9 4.53 28.46 -15.46
N LYS A 10 4.14 27.25 -15.06
CA LYS A 10 5.04 26.24 -14.52
C LYS A 10 5.81 25.60 -15.69
N LYS A 11 7.14 25.56 -15.61
CA LYS A 11 7.99 24.91 -16.65
C LYS A 11 7.98 23.39 -16.56
N HIS A 12 7.88 22.85 -15.34
CA HIS A 12 7.83 21.42 -15.07
C HIS A 12 6.86 21.15 -13.93
N GLU A 13 6.03 20.13 -14.11
CA GLU A 13 5.07 19.65 -13.11
C GLU A 13 5.01 18.13 -13.23
N VAL A 14 5.32 17.44 -12.13
CA VAL A 14 5.39 15.97 -12.07
C VAL A 14 4.09 15.37 -11.54
N TRP A 15 3.36 16.12 -10.72
CA TRP A 15 2.16 15.66 -10.02
C TRP A 15 0.91 16.30 -10.60
N GLU A 16 -0.17 15.53 -10.67
CA GLU A 16 -1.49 16.06 -10.96
C GLU A 16 -2.05 16.74 -9.70
N ASP A 17 -2.78 17.86 -9.85
CA ASP A 17 -3.36 18.61 -8.73
C ASP A 17 -4.50 17.83 -8.03
N SER A 18 -5.05 16.80 -8.66
CA SER A 18 -6.14 15.97 -8.14
C SER A 18 -5.66 14.63 -7.61
N PHE A 19 -6.22 14.19 -6.48
CA PHE A 19 -6.10 12.82 -6.00
C PHE A 19 -7.44 12.30 -5.48
N ASP A 20 -7.69 11.02 -5.70
CA ASP A 20 -8.89 10.33 -5.23
C ASP A 20 -8.61 9.63 -3.91
N TRP A 21 -9.08 10.21 -2.80
CA TRP A 21 -9.09 9.52 -1.50
C TRP A 21 -10.45 8.91 -1.22
N LYS A 22 -10.44 7.72 -0.63
CA LYS A 22 -11.66 7.06 -0.13
C LYS A 22 -11.37 6.41 1.21
N GLU A 23 -12.23 6.71 2.16
CA GLU A 23 -12.15 6.12 3.49
C GLU A 23 -12.50 4.63 3.43
N CYS A 24 -11.63 3.80 4.02
CA CYS A 24 -11.82 2.35 4.04
C CYS A 24 -12.31 1.91 5.42
N ARG A 25 -13.63 1.87 5.60
CA ARG A 25 -14.25 1.58 6.92
C ARG A 25 -14.48 0.10 7.22
N THR A 26 -14.49 -0.75 6.20
CA THR A 26 -14.79 -2.18 6.36
C THR A 26 -13.69 -3.04 5.76
N ASN A 27 -13.48 -4.22 6.35
CA ASN A 27 -12.50 -5.19 5.86
C ASN A 27 -12.80 -5.62 4.41
N ASP A 28 -14.08 -5.74 4.05
CA ASP A 28 -14.48 -6.05 2.68
C ASP A 28 -14.06 -4.95 1.69
N PHE A 29 -14.23 -3.68 2.07
CA PHE A 29 -13.83 -2.57 1.22
C PHE A 29 -12.30 -2.44 1.13
N ILE A 30 -11.58 -2.65 2.24
CA ILE A 30 -10.11 -2.71 2.24
C ILE A 30 -9.63 -3.81 1.30
N ARG A 31 -10.19 -5.03 1.42
CA ARG A 31 -9.84 -6.16 0.56
C ARG A 31 -10.12 -5.87 -0.91
N GLN A 32 -11.27 -5.27 -1.22
CA GLN A 32 -11.60 -4.86 -2.58
C GLN A 32 -10.57 -3.86 -3.15
N LYS A 33 -10.11 -2.91 -2.34
CA LYS A 33 -9.08 -1.94 -2.76
C LYS A 33 -7.70 -2.56 -2.90
N LEU A 34 -7.31 -3.44 -1.98
CA LEU A 34 -6.07 -4.21 -2.10
C LEU A 34 -6.05 -5.03 -3.39
N GLU A 35 -7.12 -5.77 -3.67
CA GLU A 35 -7.23 -6.57 -4.88
C GLU A 35 -7.16 -5.70 -6.15
N TYR A 36 -7.82 -4.54 -6.16
CA TYR A 36 -7.71 -3.60 -7.28
C TYR A 36 -6.26 -3.13 -7.49
N ILE A 37 -5.60 -2.66 -6.42
CA ILE A 37 -4.24 -2.14 -6.47
C ILE A 37 -3.24 -3.23 -6.91
N HIS A 38 -3.33 -4.43 -6.33
CA HIS A 38 -2.44 -5.55 -6.66
C HIS A 38 -2.59 -6.03 -8.10
N ASN A 39 -3.78 -5.88 -8.68
CA ASN A 39 -4.04 -6.27 -10.06
C ASN A 39 -3.67 -5.20 -11.09
N ASN A 40 -3.49 -3.93 -10.70
CA ASN A 40 -3.17 -2.84 -11.63
C ASN A 40 -1.92 -3.08 -12.48
N PRO A 41 -0.81 -3.64 -11.95
CA PRO A 41 0.38 -3.91 -12.75
C PRO A 41 0.14 -4.92 -13.88
N VAL A 42 -0.80 -5.86 -13.70
CA VAL A 42 -1.05 -6.97 -14.64
C VAL A 42 -2.19 -6.63 -15.61
N LYS A 43 -3.19 -5.88 -15.17
CA LYS A 43 -4.42 -5.65 -15.93
C LYS A 43 -4.34 -4.46 -16.88
N GLY A 44 -5.11 -4.56 -17.96
CA GLY A 44 -5.36 -3.46 -18.90
C GLY A 44 -4.13 -3.11 -19.72
N LYS A 45 -3.80 -1.81 -19.77
CA LYS A 45 -2.74 -1.28 -20.64
C LYS A 45 -1.31 -1.43 -20.08
N TRP A 46 -1.18 -1.76 -18.78
CA TRP A 46 0.10 -1.71 -18.09
C TRP A 46 0.95 -2.95 -18.41
N ASN A 47 0.39 -4.14 -18.22
CA ASN A 47 1.04 -5.43 -18.50
C ASN A 47 2.52 -5.48 -18.05
N LEU A 48 2.78 -4.96 -16.84
CA LEU A 48 4.12 -4.76 -16.27
C LEU A 48 4.68 -6.04 -15.63
N ALA A 49 3.82 -7.00 -15.31
CA ALA A 49 4.19 -8.28 -14.71
C ALA A 49 3.24 -9.39 -15.17
N VAL A 50 3.72 -10.64 -15.14
CA VAL A 50 2.93 -11.83 -15.51
C VAL A 50 1.88 -12.15 -14.45
N SER A 51 2.27 -12.06 -13.17
CA SER A 51 1.35 -12.17 -12.03
C SER A 51 1.51 -10.96 -11.10
N ALA A 52 0.49 -10.72 -10.27
CA ALA A 52 0.51 -9.63 -9.30
C ALA A 52 1.66 -9.80 -8.29
N ALA A 53 2.00 -11.04 -7.92
CA ALA A 53 3.07 -11.35 -6.98
C ALA A 53 4.48 -11.08 -7.55
N ASP A 54 4.64 -11.10 -8.88
CA ASP A 54 5.93 -10.87 -9.54
C ASP A 54 6.28 -9.38 -9.65
N TYR A 55 5.33 -8.49 -9.39
CA TYR A 55 5.59 -7.05 -9.45
C TYR A 55 6.28 -6.57 -8.17
N GLU A 56 7.59 -6.35 -8.27
CA GLU A 56 8.50 -6.02 -7.15
C GLU A 56 8.08 -4.78 -6.34
N HIS A 57 7.44 -3.81 -7.00
CA HIS A 57 7.02 -2.54 -6.40
C HIS A 57 5.60 -2.58 -5.82
N SER A 58 5.12 -3.76 -5.42
CA SER A 58 3.80 -3.94 -4.80
C SER A 58 3.88 -4.86 -3.59
N SER A 59 2.98 -4.66 -2.63
CA SER A 59 2.77 -5.56 -1.50
C SER A 59 2.07 -6.87 -1.88
N ALA A 60 1.66 -7.03 -3.14
CA ALA A 60 0.93 -8.21 -3.63
C ALA A 60 1.62 -9.53 -3.30
N ARG A 61 2.96 -9.60 -3.38
CA ARG A 61 3.72 -10.81 -3.03
C ARG A 61 3.40 -11.28 -1.61
N PHE A 62 3.43 -10.37 -0.64
CA PHE A 62 3.14 -10.67 0.75
C PHE A 62 1.71 -11.21 0.94
N TYR A 63 0.71 -10.53 0.37
CA TYR A 63 -0.69 -10.93 0.56
C TYR A 63 -1.07 -12.23 -0.18
N LEU A 64 -0.39 -12.56 -1.29
CA LEU A 64 -0.71 -13.75 -2.09
C LEU A 64 0.09 -14.98 -1.68
N THR A 65 1.33 -14.79 -1.24
CA THR A 65 2.27 -15.91 -0.96
C THR A 65 2.66 -16.02 0.51
N GLY A 66 2.44 -14.98 1.31
CA GLY A 66 2.99 -14.86 2.67
C GLY A 66 4.47 -14.47 2.72
N GLU A 67 5.14 -14.36 1.57
CA GLU A 67 6.56 -14.02 1.49
C GLU A 67 6.78 -12.52 1.44
N GLN A 68 7.76 -12.04 2.19
CA GLN A 68 8.07 -10.61 2.23
C GLN A 68 8.69 -10.11 0.92
N GLY A 69 8.40 -8.85 0.60
CA GLY A 69 8.92 -8.10 -0.54
C GLY A 69 10.41 -7.71 -0.42
N VAL A 70 10.84 -6.77 -1.26
CA VAL A 70 12.07 -6.00 -1.01
C VAL A 70 11.97 -5.26 0.33
N TYR A 71 10.76 -4.79 0.65
CA TYR A 71 10.44 -4.12 1.89
C TYR A 71 9.47 -4.99 2.72
N PRO A 72 9.65 -5.03 4.06
CA PRO A 72 8.74 -5.73 4.93
C PRO A 72 7.38 -5.02 4.94
N VAL A 73 6.32 -5.80 4.76
CA VAL A 73 4.93 -5.37 4.80
C VAL A 73 4.28 -5.94 6.05
N LEU A 74 3.53 -5.11 6.76
CA LEU A 74 2.67 -5.50 7.87
C LEU A 74 1.25 -5.72 7.36
N ASP A 75 0.59 -6.78 7.81
CA ASP A 75 -0.81 -7.02 7.46
C ASP A 75 -1.72 -5.94 8.09
N TYR A 76 -2.77 -5.53 7.37
CA TYR A 76 -3.66 -4.48 7.86
C TYR A 76 -4.56 -4.96 9.00
N CYS A 77 -4.80 -6.27 9.11
CA CYS A 77 -5.52 -6.88 10.22
C CYS A 77 -4.69 -6.78 11.51
N GLU A 78 -3.36 -6.96 11.43
CA GLU A 78 -2.47 -6.80 12.59
C GLU A 78 -2.47 -5.35 13.10
N LEU A 79 -2.66 -4.37 12.21
CA LEU A 79 -2.78 -2.96 12.59
C LEU A 79 -4.05 -2.68 13.40
N ALA A 80 -5.12 -3.45 13.21
CA ALA A 80 -6.37 -3.27 13.95
C ALA A 80 -6.23 -3.57 15.45
N ASP A 81 -5.25 -4.39 15.82
CA ASP A 81 -4.93 -4.74 17.20
C ASP A 81 -3.97 -3.74 17.87
N ILE A 82 -3.47 -2.75 17.12
CA ILE A 82 -2.53 -1.74 17.62
C ILE A 82 -3.31 -0.56 18.20
N ASP A 83 -3.16 -0.34 19.50
CA ASP A 83 -3.67 0.86 20.17
C ASP A 83 -2.77 2.06 19.88
N LEU A 84 -3.19 2.89 18.92
CA LEU A 84 -2.49 4.11 18.52
C LEU A 84 -2.56 5.24 19.56
N THR A 85 -3.33 5.07 20.64
CA THR A 85 -3.42 6.06 21.72
C THR A 85 -2.34 5.88 22.77
N GLN A 86 -1.68 4.71 22.80
CA GLN A 86 -0.56 4.48 23.69
C GLN A 86 0.68 5.25 23.20
N PRO A 87 1.45 5.86 24.11
CA PRO A 87 2.74 6.42 23.74
C PRO A 87 3.62 5.33 23.14
N LEU A 88 4.36 5.65 22.07
CA LEU A 88 5.36 4.76 21.48
C LEU A 88 6.32 4.30 22.59
N HIS A 89 6.14 3.08 23.07
CA HIS A 89 7.10 2.45 23.97
C HIS A 89 8.44 2.39 23.23
N SER A 90 9.51 2.85 23.87
CA SER A 90 10.84 2.89 23.26
C SER A 90 11.20 1.50 22.70
N CYS A 91 11.82 1.49 21.53
CA CYS A 91 12.11 0.35 20.65
C CYS A 91 12.99 -0.78 21.26
N ALA A 92 13.13 -0.86 22.59
CA ALA A 92 14.07 -1.76 23.27
C ALA A 92 13.49 -3.14 23.65
N GLU A 93 12.18 -3.37 23.65
CA GLU A 93 11.60 -4.58 24.27
C GLU A 93 10.90 -5.58 23.32
N SER A 94 10.66 -5.24 22.05
CA SER A 94 9.91 -6.12 21.13
C SER A 94 10.71 -7.30 20.56
N ALA A 95 11.98 -7.48 20.93
CA ALA A 95 12.80 -8.62 20.50
C ALA A 95 12.44 -9.96 21.20
N GLN A 96 11.57 -9.98 22.22
CA GLN A 96 11.38 -11.16 23.07
C GLN A 96 10.20 -12.07 22.68
N HIS A 97 9.31 -11.66 21.77
CA HIS A 97 8.11 -12.46 21.44
C HIS A 97 8.26 -13.49 20.31
N LYS A 98 9.46 -13.64 19.71
CA LYS A 98 9.75 -14.68 18.69
C LYS A 98 10.66 -15.80 19.20
N ALA A 99 10.53 -16.19 20.47
CA ALA A 99 11.24 -17.33 21.04
C ALA A 99 10.33 -18.15 21.98
N LYS A 100 9.16 -18.55 21.48
CA LYS A 100 8.36 -19.63 22.10
C LYS A 100 7.37 -20.21 21.10
N ARG A 101 7.87 -21.08 20.24
CA ARG A 101 7.20 -22.30 19.75
C ARG A 101 8.23 -23.20 19.10
#